data_AF-W8YRB8-F1
#
_entry.id   AF-W8YRB8-F1
#
_cell.length_a   1.000
_cell.length_b   1.000
_cell.length_c   1.000
_cell.angle_alpha   90.00
_cell.angle_beta   90.00
_cell.angle_gamma   90.00
#
_symmetry.space_group_name_H-M   'P 1'
#
loop_
_entity.id
_entity.type
_entity.pdbx_description
1 polymer ?
#
loop_
_entity_poly.entity_id
_entity_poly.type
_entity_poly.pdbx_seq_one_letter_code
_entity_poly.pdbx_strand_id
1 'polypeptide(L)'
;MGRHEIEYGAKRPLVFEDYDIRNHWRKALYIKIDDYIRGNVRADTLVGYDLAQRCRRIEKVAIEICKSYAPTRNYGIKKAEIRTAIDHIFKLMEAEYHVQSHGDNATIEASALGEAGK
;
A
#
# COMPACT_ATOMS: atom_id res chain seq x y z
N MET A 1 -3.19 20.04 7.95
CA MET A 1 -3.22 18.96 6.95
C MET A 1 -1.88 18.95 6.26
N GLY A 2 -1.12 17.86 6.44
CA GLY A 2 0.32 17.79 6.18
C GLY A 2 0.61 17.31 4.76
N ARG A 3 0.85 18.25 3.83
CA ARG A 3 1.50 17.90 2.57
C ARG A 3 2.97 17.57 2.85
N HIS A 4 3.45 16.46 2.31
CA HIS A 4 4.87 16.10 2.36
C HIS A 4 5.37 15.61 1.01
N GLU A 5 6.68 15.68 0.80
CA GLU A 5 7.32 15.38 -0.47
C GLU A 5 8.47 14.41 -0.23
N ILE A 6 8.63 13.44 -1.13
CA ILE A 6 9.69 12.42 -1.06
C ILE A 6 10.60 12.57 -2.27
N GLU A 7 11.89 12.80 -2.03
CA GLU A 7 12.93 12.70 -3.04
C GLU A 7 13.33 11.24 -3.23
N TYR A 8 13.31 10.75 -4.47
CA TYR A 8 13.51 9.32 -4.77
C TYR A 8 14.32 9.08 -6.05
N GLY A 9 15.18 10.03 -6.41
CA GLY A 9 16.03 9.95 -7.60
C GLY A 9 15.34 10.26 -8.93
N ALA A 10 14.13 10.85 -8.90
CA ALA A 10 13.45 11.39 -10.08
C ALA A 10 13.64 12.91 -10.18
N LYS A 11 13.39 13.48 -11.38
CA LYS A 11 13.52 14.92 -11.65
C LYS A 11 12.63 15.81 -10.76
N ARG A 12 11.53 15.26 -10.21
CA ARG A 12 10.63 15.96 -9.31
C ARG A 12 10.31 15.06 -8.12
N PRO A 13 10.24 15.62 -6.90
CA PRO A 13 9.84 14.85 -5.73
C PRO A 13 8.40 14.36 -5.88
N LEU A 14 8.09 13.25 -5.23
CA LEU A 14 6.75 12.70 -5.19
C LEU A 14 5.98 13.36 -4.06
N VAL A 15 4.90 14.05 -4.40
CA VAL A 15 4.07 14.81 -3.44
C VAL A 15 2.92 13.96 -2.93
N PHE A 16 2.72 13.99 -1.62
CA PHE A 16 1.66 13.32 -0.88
C PHE A 16 0.82 14.34 -0.11
N GLU A 17 -0.49 14.12 -0.10
CA GLU A 17 -1.46 14.93 0.66
C GLU A 17 -2.35 14.00 1.51
N ASP A 18 -2.84 14.45 2.66
CA ASP A 18 -3.67 13.64 3.55
C ASP A 18 -4.91 13.09 2.83
N TYR A 19 -5.20 11.80 3.02
CA TYR A 19 -6.41 11.18 2.49
C TYR A 19 -7.47 11.04 3.58
N ASP A 20 -8.57 11.78 3.47
CA ASP A 20 -9.65 11.71 4.46
C ASP A 20 -10.62 10.55 4.20
N ILE A 21 -10.46 9.46 4.94
CA ILE A 21 -11.33 8.28 4.85
C ILE A 21 -12.68 8.43 5.57
N ARG A 22 -12.88 9.53 6.33
CA ARG A 22 -14.13 9.77 7.07
C ARG A 22 -15.27 10.17 6.14
N ASN A 23 -14.95 10.77 5.00
CA ASN A 23 -15.93 11.09 3.98
C ASN A 23 -16.41 9.83 3.25
N HIS A 24 -17.73 9.62 3.18
CA HIS A 24 -18.33 8.42 2.60
C HIS A 24 -17.89 8.14 1.15
N TRP A 25 -17.87 9.17 0.29
CA TRP A 25 -17.48 9.02 -1.12
C TRP A 25 -15.99 8.70 -1.29
N ARG A 26 -15.16 9.27 -0.41
CA ARG A 26 -13.72 8.98 -0.38
C ARG A 26 -13.47 7.57 0.11
N LYS A 27 -14.19 7.11 1.14
CA LYS A 27 -14.15 5.72 1.60
C LYS A 27 -14.51 4.73 0.50
N ALA A 28 -15.54 5.02 -0.29
CA ALA A 28 -15.94 4.15 -1.41
C ALA A 28 -14.84 4.04 -2.49
N LEU A 29 -14.15 5.15 -2.80
CA LEU A 29 -13.01 5.13 -3.72
C LEU A 29 -11.80 4.42 -3.10
N TYR A 30 -11.54 4.59 -1.81
CA TYR A 30 -10.47 3.89 -1.10
C TYR A 30 -10.61 2.37 -1.22
N ILE A 31 -11.82 1.83 -1.03
CA ILE A 31 -12.09 0.39 -1.19
C ILE A 31 -11.77 -0.07 -2.62
N LYS A 32 -12.17 0.69 -3.64
CA LYS A 32 -11.84 0.37 -5.04
C LYS A 32 -10.34 0.39 -5.33
N ILE A 33 -9.59 1.28 -4.66
CA ILE A 33 -8.13 1.34 -4.77
C ILE A 33 -7.51 0.10 -4.10
N ASP A 34 -7.99 -0.30 -2.92
CA ASP A 34 -7.55 -1.49 -2.20
C ASP A 34 -7.78 -2.76 -3.02
N ASP A 35 -9.00 -2.96 -3.54
CA ASP A 35 -9.34 -4.09 -4.41
C ASP A 35 -8.44 -4.14 -5.65
N TYR A 36 -8.21 -2.99 -6.29
CA TYR A 36 -7.32 -2.90 -7.45
C TYR A 36 -5.88 -3.30 -7.09
N ILE A 37 -5.35 -2.78 -5.97
CA ILE A 37 -3.98 -3.06 -5.54
C ILE A 37 -3.83 -4.54 -5.19
N ARG A 38 -4.72 -5.10 -4.35
CA ARG A 38 -4.65 -6.50 -3.92
C ARG A 38 -4.80 -7.48 -5.08
N GLY A 39 -5.54 -7.11 -6.14
CA GLY A 39 -5.62 -7.90 -7.36
C GLY A 39 -4.42 -7.81 -8.31
N ASN A 40 -3.56 -6.79 -8.18
CA ASN A 40 -2.50 -6.49 -9.16
C ASN A 40 -1.08 -6.36 -8.56
N VAL A 41 -0.95 -6.40 -7.24
CA VAL A 41 0.31 -6.23 -6.52
C VAL A 41 0.43 -7.36 -5.51
N ARG A 42 1.56 -8.08 -5.53
CA ARG A 42 1.82 -9.14 -4.56
C ARG A 42 2.55 -8.55 -3.34
N ALA A 43 2.17 -8.98 -2.14
CA ALA A 43 2.73 -8.47 -0.88
C ALA A 43 4.22 -8.82 -0.70
N ASP A 44 4.65 -10.02 -1.13
CA ASP A 44 6.05 -10.46 -1.11
C ASP A 44 6.98 -9.50 -1.89
N THR A 45 6.47 -8.96 -2.99
CA THR A 45 7.19 -8.05 -3.86
C THR A 45 7.36 -6.67 -3.22
N LEU A 46 6.43 -6.24 -2.38
CA LEU A 46 6.49 -4.95 -1.70
C LEU A 46 7.59 -4.91 -0.63
N VAL A 47 7.74 -5.98 0.14
CA VAL A 47 8.77 -6.09 1.20
C VAL A 47 10.19 -5.94 0.64
N GLY A 48 10.42 -6.35 -0.60
CA GLY A 48 11.72 -6.23 -1.26
C GLY A 48 12.00 -4.87 -1.91
N TYR A 49 11.06 -3.92 -1.88
CA TYR A 49 11.24 -2.64 -2.58
C TYR A 49 12.08 -1.66 -1.78
N ASP A 50 13.07 -1.07 -2.47
CA ASP A 50 13.72 0.15 -1.99
C ASP A 50 12.77 1.37 -2.10
N LEU A 51 13.17 2.49 -1.49
CA LEU A 51 12.37 3.72 -1.49
C LEU A 51 12.01 4.20 -2.90
N ALA A 52 12.94 4.11 -3.85
CA ALA A 52 12.75 4.58 -5.22
C ALA A 52 11.79 3.68 -6.00
N GLN A 53 11.93 2.36 -5.86
CA GLN A 53 11.03 1.37 -6.43
C GLN A 53 9.61 1.54 -5.89
N ARG A 54 9.47 1.73 -4.57
CA ARG A 54 8.19 1.99 -3.91
C ARG A 54 7.53 3.25 -4.47
N CYS A 55 8.25 4.37 -4.52
CA CYS A 55 7.73 5.63 -5.05
C CYS A 55 7.31 5.51 -6.52
N ARG A 56 8.11 4.84 -7.36
CA ARG A 56 7.77 4.58 -8.77
C ARG A 56 6.51 3.72 -8.90
N ARG A 57 6.35 2.69 -8.05
CA ARG A 57 5.16 1.85 -8.06
C ARG A 57 3.92 2.63 -7.62
N ILE A 58 4.01 3.40 -6.55
CA ILE A 58 2.93 4.28 -6.07
C ILE A 58 2.49 5.22 -7.18
N GLU A 59 3.43 5.89 -7.85
CA GLU A 59 3.12 6.83 -8.93
C GLU A 59 2.46 6.13 -10.12
N LYS A 60 2.93 4.94 -10.49
CA LYS A 60 2.33 4.14 -11.57
C LYS A 60 0.88 3.77 -11.25
N VAL A 61 0.63 3.22 -10.07
CA VAL A 61 -0.74 2.85 -9.62
C VAL A 61 -1.63 4.10 -9.54
N ALA A 62 -1.11 5.22 -9.03
CA ALA A 62 -1.86 6.47 -8.97
C ALA A 62 -2.30 6.96 -10.37
N ILE A 63 -1.43 6.82 -11.38
CA ILE A 63 -1.79 7.14 -12.78
C ILE A 63 -2.92 6.24 -13.27
N GLU A 64 -2.82 4.93 -13.03
CA GLU A 64 -3.84 3.94 -13.44
C GLU A 64 -5.20 4.23 -12.78
N ILE A 65 -5.22 4.44 -11.46
CA ILE A 65 -6.43 4.84 -10.71
C ILE A 65 -7.00 6.15 -11.25
N CYS A 66 -6.15 7.15 -11.52
CA CYS A 66 -6.60 8.43 -12.06
C CYS A 66 -7.25 8.28 -13.44
N LYS A 67 -6.74 7.37 -14.29
CA LYS A 67 -7.33 7.07 -15.61
C LYS A 67 -8.65 6.31 -15.49
N SER A 68 -8.72 5.31 -14.64
CA SER A 68 -9.89 4.43 -14.52
C SER A 68 -11.08 5.10 -13.82
N TYR A 69 -10.83 5.91 -12.79
CA TYR A 69 -11.89 6.40 -11.91
C TYR A 69 -12.10 7.91 -11.93
N ALA A 70 -11.24 8.67 -12.63
CA ALA A 70 -11.27 10.14 -12.68
C ALA A 70 -11.50 10.79 -11.30
N PRO A 71 -10.66 10.51 -10.29
CA PRO A 71 -10.91 10.81 -8.89
C PRO A 71 -11.14 12.30 -8.61
N THR A 72 -10.41 13.19 -9.30
CA THR A 72 -10.59 14.64 -9.17
C THR A 72 -11.97 15.08 -9.62
N ARG A 73 -12.45 14.56 -10.76
CA ARG A 73 -13.75 14.94 -11.34
C ARG A 73 -14.92 14.37 -10.56
N ASN A 74 -14.81 13.11 -10.16
CA ASN A 74 -15.93 12.36 -9.58
C ASN A 74 -16.02 12.48 -8.06
N TYR A 75 -14.90 12.76 -7.38
CA TYR A 75 -14.82 12.72 -5.91
C TYR A 75 -14.08 13.94 -5.32
N GLY A 76 -13.59 14.86 -6.15
CA GLY A 76 -12.79 16.00 -5.69
C GLY A 76 -11.42 15.60 -5.12
N ILE A 77 -10.94 14.39 -5.39
CA ILE A 77 -9.70 13.84 -4.80
C ILE A 77 -8.53 14.04 -5.76
N LYS A 78 -7.48 14.71 -5.28
CA LYS A 78 -6.26 14.95 -6.03
C LYS A 78 -5.39 13.70 -6.09
N LYS A 79 -4.55 13.64 -7.11
CA LYS A 79 -3.58 12.55 -7.26
C LYS A 79 -2.61 12.43 -6.08
N ALA A 80 -2.24 13.53 -5.44
CA ALA A 80 -1.38 13.51 -4.24
C ALA A 80 -2.03 12.77 -3.06
N GLU A 81 -3.35 12.89 -2.90
CA GLU A 81 -4.11 12.16 -1.89
C GLU A 81 -4.23 10.68 -2.26
N ILE A 82 -4.44 10.39 -3.55
CA ILE A 82 -4.46 9.00 -4.06
C ILE A 82 -3.15 8.28 -3.76
N ARG A 83 -2.00 8.95 -3.91
CA ARG A 83 -0.68 8.37 -3.57
C ARG A 83 -0.60 8.00 -2.09
N THR A 84 -1.15 8.82 -1.19
CA THR A 84 -1.21 8.53 0.25
C THR A 84 -2.08 7.31 0.54
N ALA A 85 -3.25 7.20 -0.11
CA ALA A 85 -4.08 6.00 0.02
C ALA A 85 -3.34 4.74 -0.43
N ILE A 86 -2.64 4.80 -1.56
CA ILE A 86 -1.84 3.68 -2.09
C ILE A 86 -0.71 3.31 -1.12
N ASP A 87 0.06 4.29 -0.63
CA ASP A 87 1.16 4.02 0.31
C ASP A 87 0.66 3.39 1.61
N HIS A 88 -0.50 3.83 2.11
CA HIS A 88 -1.13 3.22 3.28
C HIS A 88 -1.52 1.77 3.04
N ILE A 89 -2.14 1.46 1.90
CA ILE A 89 -2.51 0.08 1.53
C ILE A 89 -1.26 -0.80 1.40
N PHE A 90 -0.18 -0.29 0.79
CA PHE A 90 1.08 -1.03 0.70
C PHE A 90 1.63 -1.37 2.09
N LYS A 91 1.63 -0.41 3.02
CA LYS A 91 2.07 -0.65 4.41
C LYS A 91 1.22 -1.71 5.13
N LEU A 92 -0.10 -1.70 4.90
CA LEU A 92 -0.99 -2.72 5.47
C LEU A 92 -0.66 -4.11 4.91
N MET A 93 -0.49 -4.24 3.59
CA MET A 93 -0.13 -5.50 2.96
C MET A 93 1.23 -6.04 3.45
N GLU A 94 2.21 -5.16 3.65
CA GLU A 94 3.51 -5.54 4.22
C GLU A 94 3.39 -6.03 5.65
N ALA A 95 2.62 -5.32 6.49
CA ALA A 95 2.38 -5.73 7.87
C ALA A 95 1.66 -7.09 7.94
N GLU A 96 0.63 -7.30 7.12
CA GLU A 96 -0.09 -8.57 6.99
C GLU A 96 0.85 -9.72 6.60
N TYR A 97 1.73 -9.49 5.62
CA TYR A 97 2.71 -10.47 5.17
C TYR A 97 3.72 -10.85 6.28
N HIS A 98 4.22 -9.86 7.02
CA HIS A 98 5.13 -10.11 8.14
C HIS A 98 4.48 -10.91 9.28
N VAL A 99 3.21 -10.62 9.60
CA VAL A 99 2.45 -11.37 10.62
C VAL A 99 2.27 -12.82 10.19
N GLN A 100 1.91 -13.06 8.93
CA GLN A 100 1.72 -14.40 8.40
C GLN A 100 3.04 -15.20 8.38
N SER A 101 4.13 -14.58 7.95
CA SER A 101 5.46 -15.22 7.94
C SER A 101 5.98 -15.59 9.34
N HIS A 102 5.63 -14.82 10.38
CA HIS A 102 5.95 -15.17 11.78
C HIS A 102 5.04 -16.24 12.37
N GLY A 103 3.75 -16.26 11.98
CA GLY A 103 2.80 -17.30 12.42
C GLY A 103 3.17 -18.71 11.91
N ASP A 104 3.72 -18.79 10.69
CA ASP A 104 4.18 -20.05 10.13
C ASP A 104 5.44 -20.58 10.84
N ASN A 105 6.38 -19.70 11.24
CA ASN A 105 7.57 -20.11 12.01
C ASN A 105 7.25 -20.58 13.43
N ALA A 106 6.31 -19.93 14.13
CA ALA A 106 5.91 -20.33 15.48
C ALA A 106 5.24 -21.72 15.51
N THR A 107 4.55 -22.10 14.43
CA THR A 107 3.90 -23.43 14.30
C THR A 107 4.92 -24.54 14.03
N ILE A 108 6.02 -24.24 13.34
CA ILE A 108 7.11 -25.19 13.09
C ILE A 108 7.94 -25.46 14.35
N GLU A 109 8.24 -24.44 15.16
CA GLU A 109 8.99 -24.64 16.42
C GLU A 109 8.21 -25.43 17.47
N ALA A 110 6.88 -25.26 17.55
CA ALA A 110 6.03 -26.03 18.45
C ALA A 110 5.97 -27.53 18.10
N SER A 111 6.15 -27.87 16.82
CA SER A 111 6.12 -29.25 16.33
C SER A 111 7.46 -29.98 16.56
N ALA A 112 8.59 -29.27 16.57
CA ALA A 112 9.92 -29.84 16.76
C ALA A 112 10.25 -30.18 18.24
N LEU A 113 9.59 -29.54 19.21
CA LEU A 113 9.78 -29.79 20.65
C LEU A 113 8.95 -30.97 21.18
N GLY A 114 8.04 -31.52 20.37
CA GLY A 114 7.18 -32.66 20.73
C GLY A 114 7.82 -34.04 20.55
N GLU A 115 8.98 -34.15 19.89
CA GLU A 115 9.61 -35.44 19.57
C GLU A 115 10.80 -35.83 20.48
N ALA A 116 11.15 -35.01 21.48
CA ALA A 116 12.26 -35.28 22.41
C ALA A 116 11.81 -35.87 23.77
N GLY A 117 10.70 -36.60 23.80
CA GLY A 117 10.15 -37.20 25.02
C GLY A 117 9.46 -38.53 24.76
N LYS A 118 10.23 -39.53 24.36
CA LYS A 118 9.83 -40.95 24.41
C LYS A 118 10.83 -41.72 25.26
#